data_AF-A0A9P9QUV7-F1
#
_entry.id   AF-A0A9P9QUV7-F1
#
_cell.length_a   1.000
_cell.length_b   1.000
_cell.length_c   1.000
_cell.angle_alpha   90.00
_cell.angle_beta   90.00
_cell.angle_gamma   90.00
#
_symmetry.space_group_name_H-M   'P 1'
#
loop_
_entity.id
_entity.type
_entity.pdbx_description
1 polymer ?
#
loop_
_entity_poly.entity_id
_entity_poly.type
_entity_poly.pdbx_seq_one_letter_code
_entity_poly.pdbx_strand_id
1 'polypeptide(L)'
;MLLLMRRWAVLVLLVILIVVLSATTASGTYTESPPLLRYDSNHSSTSGSESAKFVTLSISERASDDDVVWFKAVCKGQKIFQALTSNIDTAERYLTPITSIWDGPLVNELKAWGYNDISSMKDHACHFHLLETAFTALGIDYKSIGEGGPNRCFGIEHQNGPTVIKDGQGKVPPPWKQFYTGPNGLRYQATRAHATLGVNTVNGVLYFIDRNAPATAAREYWPNRANNPPRAEELPLLSASSDYAWGFWNQANPVVGATNIQKIMSLDIINSETLVWIDRALRSIEQPHGQPKITKPQVWPGTTFILNGDSEALALLGSPNGLGAGFFLAQHKAQLGNKVISKITVWTASETDLPNLLFWVADELEPDPEDEDPEDPLPDILSKHIVERQVVGWSADKKHIIREHIFRARL
;
A
#
# COMPACT_ATOMS: atom_id res chain seq x y z
N MET A 1 24.68 51.98 -30.30
CA MET A 1 24.47 51.15 -29.09
C MET A 1 23.33 51.67 -28.20
N LEU A 2 23.29 52.96 -27.82
CA LEU A 2 22.20 53.54 -27.02
C LEU A 2 20.78 53.42 -27.64
N LEU A 3 20.67 53.48 -28.96
CA LEU A 3 19.38 53.33 -29.67
C LEU A 3 18.83 51.89 -29.64
N LEU A 4 19.70 50.88 -29.58
CA LEU A 4 19.28 49.48 -29.45
C LEU A 4 18.79 49.19 -28.03
N MET A 5 19.46 49.75 -27.01
CA MET A 5 19.05 49.59 -25.61
C MET A 5 17.71 50.28 -25.30
N ARG A 6 17.42 51.43 -25.92
CA ARG A 6 16.09 52.06 -25.80
C ARG A 6 14.97 51.24 -26.42
N ARG A 7 15.22 50.55 -27.54
CA ARG A 7 14.21 49.67 -28.16
C ARG A 7 13.94 48.42 -27.34
N TRP A 8 14.96 47.85 -26.70
CA TRP A 8 14.80 46.72 -25.78
C TRP A 8 14.05 47.10 -24.51
N ALA A 9 14.35 48.25 -23.90
CA ALA A 9 13.64 48.71 -22.71
C ALA A 9 12.15 48.98 -22.98
N VAL A 10 11.80 49.54 -24.14
CA VAL A 10 10.41 49.76 -24.54
C VAL A 10 9.69 48.43 -24.79
N LEU A 11 10.36 47.43 -25.37
CA LEU A 11 9.77 46.10 -25.61
C LEU A 11 9.49 45.36 -24.29
N VAL A 12 10.42 45.43 -23.33
CA VAL A 12 10.26 44.82 -22.00
C VAL A 12 9.13 45.50 -21.21
N LEU A 13 9.03 46.83 -21.27
CA LEU A 13 7.92 47.56 -20.65
C LEU A 13 6.56 47.23 -21.29
N LEU A 14 6.51 47.02 -22.61
CA LEU A 14 5.29 46.60 -23.31
C LEU A 14 4.86 45.19 -22.92
N VAL A 15 5.80 44.25 -22.77
CA VAL A 15 5.49 42.87 -22.31
C VAL A 15 5.00 42.87 -20.86
N ILE A 16 5.61 43.66 -19.98
CA ILE A 16 5.16 43.78 -18.58
C ILE A 16 3.76 44.42 -18.52
N LEU A 17 3.47 45.43 -19.35
CA LEU A 17 2.14 46.05 -19.39
C LEU A 17 1.07 45.08 -19.89
N ILE A 18 1.38 44.24 -20.89
CA ILE A 18 0.47 43.21 -21.40
C ILE A 18 0.17 42.17 -20.30
N VAL A 19 1.18 41.71 -19.56
CA VAL A 19 1.00 40.74 -18.47
C VAL A 19 0.13 41.31 -17.34
N VAL A 20 0.30 42.59 -16.98
CA VAL A 20 -0.51 43.27 -15.94
C VAL A 20 -1.95 43.55 -16.42
N LEU A 21 -2.16 43.83 -17.70
CA LEU A 21 -3.51 43.99 -18.28
C LEU A 21 -4.26 42.66 -18.44
N SER A 22 -3.56 41.55 -18.68
CA SER A 22 -4.18 40.21 -18.65
C SER A 22 -4.46 39.70 -17.23
N ALA A 23 -3.81 40.24 -16.19
CA ALA A 23 -4.07 39.89 -14.80
C ALA A 23 -5.29 40.62 -14.19
N THR A 24 -5.77 41.69 -14.82
CA THR A 24 -6.84 42.56 -14.28
C THR A 24 -8.24 42.32 -14.90
N THR A 25 -8.38 41.35 -15.79
CA THR A 25 -9.67 40.97 -16.41
C THR A 25 -10.19 39.58 -16.03
N ALA A 26 -9.56 38.90 -15.07
CA ALA A 26 -10.05 37.66 -14.48
C ALA A 26 -10.46 37.85 -12.99
N SER A 27 -11.30 38.85 -12.73
CA SER A 27 -12.03 38.98 -11.46
C SER A 27 -13.50 38.65 -11.71
N GLY A 28 -13.79 37.36 -11.86
CA GLY A 28 -15.14 36.79 -11.92
C GLY A 28 -15.36 35.88 -10.72
N THR A 29 -16.05 36.41 -9.71
CA THR A 29 -16.73 35.74 -8.59
C THR A 29 -16.35 34.28 -8.28
N TYR A 30 -15.46 34.08 -7.31
CA TYR A 30 -15.41 32.85 -6.51
C TYR A 30 -16.67 32.80 -5.64
N THR A 31 -17.60 31.90 -5.96
CA THR A 31 -18.64 31.48 -5.02
C THR A 31 -18.01 30.55 -4.00
N GLU A 32 -18.14 30.92 -2.73
CA GLU A 32 -17.72 30.16 -1.56
C GLU A 32 -18.16 28.69 -1.64
N SER A 33 -17.22 27.78 -1.40
CA SER A 33 -17.49 26.39 -1.08
C SER A 33 -18.38 26.32 0.17
N PRO A 34 -19.44 25.49 0.19
CA PRO A 34 -20.27 25.35 1.38
C PRO A 34 -19.45 24.74 2.53
N PRO A 35 -19.68 25.19 3.78
CA PRO A 35 -18.93 24.72 4.94
C PRO A 35 -19.23 23.24 5.20
N LEU A 36 -18.16 22.49 5.49
CA LEU A 36 -18.22 21.15 6.07
C LEU A 36 -19.10 21.20 7.32
N LEU A 37 -20.22 20.48 7.29
CA LEU A 37 -21.09 20.32 8.44
C LEU A 37 -20.32 19.60 9.55
N ARG A 38 -19.94 20.37 10.57
CA ARG A 38 -19.67 19.86 11.92
C ARG A 38 -20.91 19.10 12.39
N TYR A 39 -20.75 17.81 12.61
CA TYR A 39 -21.71 17.01 13.35
C TYR A 39 -21.45 17.24 14.85
N ASP A 40 -22.01 18.32 15.40
CA ASP A 40 -22.06 18.55 16.83
C ASP A 40 -23.15 17.66 17.44
N SER A 41 -22.71 16.63 18.15
CA SER A 41 -23.52 15.83 19.05
C SER A 41 -23.85 16.67 20.29
N ASN A 42 -25.09 17.16 20.42
CA ASN A 42 -25.80 17.37 21.69
C ASN A 42 -27.19 17.98 21.47
N HIS A 43 -28.26 17.19 21.61
CA HIS A 43 -29.36 17.48 22.54
C HIS A 43 -30.46 16.40 22.56
N SER A 44 -30.54 15.74 23.72
CA SER A 44 -31.74 15.45 24.53
C SER A 44 -33.14 15.44 23.87
N SER A 45 -33.72 14.24 23.84
CA SER A 45 -35.10 13.86 24.25
C SER A 45 -36.32 14.66 23.76
N THR A 46 -37.23 13.98 23.05
CA THR A 46 -38.59 13.67 23.57
C THR A 46 -39.35 12.65 22.70
N SER A 47 -39.88 11.65 23.39
CA SER A 47 -40.97 10.70 23.14
C SER A 47 -41.68 10.60 21.77
N GLY A 48 -41.76 9.36 21.26
CA GLY A 48 -42.77 8.91 20.32
C GLY A 48 -42.54 7.45 19.94
N SER A 49 -43.28 6.53 20.55
CA SER A 49 -43.13 5.08 20.41
C SER A 49 -43.57 4.58 19.03
N GLU A 50 -42.74 3.76 18.39
CA GLU A 50 -43.19 2.52 17.75
C GLU A 50 -42.00 1.59 17.47
N SER A 51 -42.21 0.32 17.76
CA SER A 51 -41.25 -0.76 17.89
C SER A 51 -40.36 -1.00 16.66
N ALA A 52 -39.04 -0.85 16.83
CA ALA A 52 -38.05 -1.57 16.04
C ALA A 52 -37.28 -2.51 16.97
N LYS A 53 -37.46 -3.82 16.75
CA LYS A 53 -36.73 -4.89 17.43
C LYS A 53 -35.23 -4.72 17.16
N PHE A 54 -34.53 -4.08 18.07
CA PHE A 54 -33.07 -4.15 18.13
C PHE A 54 -32.73 -5.55 18.61
N VAL A 55 -32.29 -6.42 17.68
CA VAL A 55 -31.70 -7.70 18.05
C VAL A 55 -30.40 -7.38 18.77
N THR A 56 -30.42 -7.49 20.09
CA THR A 56 -29.25 -7.51 20.95
C THR A 56 -28.45 -8.77 20.65
N LEU A 57 -27.62 -8.72 19.61
CA LEU A 57 -26.50 -9.66 19.48
C LEU A 57 -25.61 -9.46 20.70
N SER A 58 -25.40 -10.55 21.43
CA SER A 58 -24.65 -10.61 22.67
C SER A 58 -23.20 -10.16 22.44
N ILE A 59 -22.56 -9.62 23.47
CA ILE A 59 -21.15 -9.18 23.42
C ILE A 59 -20.22 -10.33 23.00
N SER A 60 -20.58 -11.59 23.28
CA SER A 60 -19.81 -12.75 22.82
C SER A 60 -19.97 -13.04 21.32
N GLU A 61 -21.11 -12.72 20.70
CA GLU A 61 -21.29 -12.87 19.24
C GLU A 61 -20.44 -11.85 18.47
N ARG A 62 -20.36 -10.59 18.93
CA ARG A 62 -19.46 -9.58 18.32
C ARG A 62 -17.98 -9.92 18.50
N ALA A 63 -17.58 -10.38 19.69
CA ALA A 63 -16.21 -10.83 19.93
C ALA A 63 -15.86 -12.05 19.05
N SER A 64 -16.83 -12.95 18.80
CA SER A 64 -16.63 -14.10 17.90
C SER A 64 -16.46 -13.68 16.44
N ASP A 65 -17.18 -12.64 15.99
CA ASP A 65 -17.03 -12.10 14.63
C ASP A 65 -15.68 -11.41 14.45
N ASP A 66 -15.24 -10.59 15.42
CA ASP A 66 -13.95 -9.90 15.35
C ASP A 66 -12.76 -10.89 15.30
N ASP A 67 -12.82 -11.98 16.07
CA ASP A 67 -11.83 -13.06 16.03
C ASP A 67 -11.86 -13.80 14.69
N VAL A 68 -13.04 -14.16 14.18
CA VAL A 68 -13.15 -14.83 12.88
C VAL A 68 -12.60 -13.96 11.76
N VAL A 69 -12.90 -12.66 11.75
CA VAL A 69 -12.39 -11.76 10.72
C VAL A 69 -10.88 -11.53 10.87
N TRP A 70 -10.35 -11.42 12.10
CA TRP A 70 -8.90 -11.39 12.35
C TRP A 70 -8.20 -12.65 11.82
N PHE A 71 -8.70 -13.84 12.17
CA PHE A 71 -8.13 -15.10 11.68
C PHE A 71 -8.17 -15.20 10.16
N LYS A 72 -9.22 -14.68 9.51
CA LYS A 72 -9.24 -14.58 8.03
C LYS A 72 -8.13 -13.69 7.50
N ALA A 73 -7.86 -12.54 8.13
CA ALA A 73 -6.75 -11.68 7.75
C ALA A 73 -5.40 -12.39 7.95
N VAL A 74 -5.17 -13.04 9.10
CA VAL A 74 -3.97 -13.84 9.38
C VAL A 74 -3.80 -14.95 8.34
N CYS A 75 -4.83 -15.75 8.06
CA CYS A 75 -4.77 -16.82 7.06
C CYS A 75 -4.47 -16.29 5.65
N LYS A 76 -5.01 -15.12 5.31
CA LYS A 76 -4.73 -14.47 4.02
C LYS A 76 -3.29 -14.00 3.93
N GLY A 77 -2.79 -13.36 4.99
CA GLY A 77 -1.39 -12.99 5.12
C GLY A 77 -0.46 -14.20 5.04
N GLN A 78 -0.79 -15.29 5.73
CA GLN A 78 -0.03 -16.54 5.68
C GLN A 78 0.07 -17.09 4.26
N LYS A 79 -1.04 -17.13 3.51
CA LYS A 79 -1.01 -17.59 2.11
C LYS A 79 -0.10 -16.72 1.24
N ILE A 80 -0.17 -15.40 1.40
CA ILE A 80 0.70 -14.47 0.67
C ILE A 80 2.15 -14.70 1.07
N PHE A 81 2.44 -14.78 2.36
CA PHE A 81 3.78 -15.01 2.86
C PHE A 81 4.38 -16.31 2.33
N GLN A 82 3.61 -17.40 2.31
CA GLN A 82 4.01 -18.67 1.72
C GLN A 82 4.26 -18.55 0.21
N ALA A 83 3.45 -17.78 -0.52
CA ALA A 83 3.68 -17.50 -1.93
C ALA A 83 4.96 -16.67 -2.18
N LEU A 84 5.30 -15.75 -1.27
CA LEU A 84 6.52 -14.94 -1.34
C LEU A 84 7.78 -15.76 -1.08
N THR A 85 7.76 -16.61 -0.06
CA THR A 85 8.93 -17.40 0.39
C THR A 85 9.17 -18.67 -0.43
N SER A 86 8.13 -19.19 -1.08
CA SER A 86 8.24 -20.38 -1.93
C SER A 86 8.75 -20.05 -3.33
N ASN A 87 9.33 -21.04 -4.01
CA ASN A 87 9.55 -20.98 -5.46
C ASN A 87 8.20 -20.93 -6.22
N ILE A 88 8.24 -20.53 -7.48
CA ILE A 88 7.02 -20.26 -8.27
C ILE A 88 6.08 -21.48 -8.36
N ASP A 89 6.63 -22.69 -8.54
CA ASP A 89 5.86 -23.95 -8.66
C ASP A 89 5.09 -24.28 -7.37
N THR A 90 5.68 -23.95 -6.22
CA THR A 90 5.06 -24.18 -4.91
C THR A 90 4.13 -23.03 -4.51
N ALA A 91 4.49 -21.79 -4.89
CA ALA A 91 3.74 -20.59 -4.58
C ALA A 91 2.33 -20.56 -5.22
N GLU A 92 2.16 -21.18 -6.40
CA GLU A 92 0.86 -21.35 -7.07
C GLU A 92 -0.20 -22.06 -6.21
N ARG A 93 0.22 -22.87 -5.22
CA ARG A 93 -0.70 -23.54 -4.29
C ARG A 93 -1.34 -22.58 -3.28
N TYR A 94 -0.71 -21.43 -3.04
CA TYR A 94 -1.12 -20.47 -2.03
C TYR A 94 -1.79 -19.23 -2.65
N LEU A 95 -1.36 -18.86 -3.85
CA LEU A 95 -1.86 -17.70 -4.58
C LEU A 95 -2.03 -18.06 -6.05
N THR A 96 -3.27 -17.99 -6.54
CA THR A 96 -3.64 -18.33 -7.92
C THR A 96 -4.41 -17.17 -8.55
N PRO A 97 -3.97 -16.64 -9.71
CA PRO A 97 -2.73 -17.00 -10.41
C PRO A 97 -1.47 -16.40 -9.74
N ILE A 98 -0.38 -17.17 -9.63
CA ILE A 98 0.93 -16.69 -9.12
C ILE A 98 1.67 -15.80 -10.11
N THR A 99 1.23 -15.75 -11.36
CA THR A 99 1.83 -14.89 -12.38
C THR A 99 0.76 -14.00 -12.95
N SER A 100 0.98 -12.68 -12.88
CA SER A 100 0.10 -11.74 -13.55
C SER A 100 0.25 -11.87 -15.07
N ILE A 101 -0.86 -11.74 -15.78
CA ILE A 101 -0.85 -11.63 -17.25
C ILE A 101 -0.39 -10.25 -17.72
N TRP A 102 -0.28 -9.29 -16.80
CA TRP A 102 0.10 -7.91 -17.08
C TRP A 102 1.59 -7.73 -16.84
N ASP A 103 2.32 -7.32 -17.88
CA ASP A 103 3.75 -7.07 -17.80
C ASP A 103 4.17 -5.80 -18.55
N GLY A 104 5.32 -5.25 -18.17
CA GLY A 104 5.88 -4.02 -18.72
C GLY A 104 5.19 -2.74 -18.22
N PRO A 105 5.32 -1.63 -18.97
CA PRO A 105 4.85 -0.30 -18.54
C PRO A 105 3.32 -0.11 -18.48
N LEU A 106 2.54 -0.99 -19.11
CA LEU A 106 1.07 -0.99 -19.14
C LEU A 106 0.37 0.27 -19.69
N VAL A 107 1.10 1.18 -20.35
CA VAL A 107 0.54 2.45 -20.85
C VAL A 107 -0.60 2.23 -21.84
N ASN A 108 -0.43 1.28 -22.76
CA ASN A 108 -1.45 0.99 -23.78
C ASN A 108 -2.58 0.13 -23.22
N GLU A 109 -2.27 -0.77 -22.31
CA GLU A 109 -3.19 -1.68 -21.65
C GLU A 109 -4.18 -0.91 -20.78
N LEU A 110 -3.68 0.01 -19.93
CA LEU A 110 -4.50 0.93 -19.14
C LEU A 110 -5.45 1.74 -20.04
N LYS A 111 -4.91 2.33 -21.12
CA LYS A 111 -5.69 3.08 -22.10
C LYS A 111 -6.79 2.23 -22.73
N ALA A 112 -6.45 1.02 -23.16
CA ALA A 112 -7.37 0.10 -23.83
C ALA A 112 -8.49 -0.38 -22.89
N TRP A 113 -8.19 -0.50 -21.60
CA TRP A 113 -9.15 -0.81 -20.54
C TRP A 113 -9.84 0.43 -19.94
N GLY A 114 -9.89 1.56 -20.64
CA GLY A 114 -10.74 2.69 -20.25
C GLY A 114 -10.14 3.66 -19.23
N TYR A 115 -8.89 3.46 -18.81
CA TYR A 115 -8.23 4.36 -17.87
C TYR A 115 -7.73 5.64 -18.56
N ASN A 116 -7.89 6.75 -17.84
CA ASN A 116 -7.27 8.03 -18.13
C ASN A 116 -5.99 8.15 -17.32
N ASP A 117 -4.88 8.50 -17.98
CA ASP A 117 -3.63 8.84 -17.31
C ASP A 117 -3.70 10.30 -16.85
N ILE A 118 -3.57 10.50 -15.54
CA ILE A 118 -3.58 11.81 -14.87
C ILE A 118 -2.26 12.09 -14.16
N SER A 119 -1.20 11.36 -14.48
CA SER A 119 0.11 11.43 -13.79
C SER A 119 0.70 12.84 -13.81
N SER A 120 0.49 13.63 -14.88
CA SER A 120 0.96 15.01 -14.97
C SER A 120 0.36 15.94 -13.90
N MET A 121 -0.77 15.56 -13.29
CA MET A 121 -1.42 16.30 -12.22
C MET A 121 -1.07 15.78 -10.83
N LYS A 122 -0.24 14.74 -10.71
CA LYS A 122 0.02 14.05 -9.43
C LYS A 122 1.40 14.30 -8.84
N ASP A 123 2.26 15.11 -9.46
CA ASP A 123 3.61 15.35 -8.94
C ASP A 123 3.62 15.80 -7.47
N HIS A 124 2.71 16.71 -7.11
CA HIS A 124 2.53 17.21 -5.74
C HIS A 124 2.16 16.12 -4.71
N ALA A 125 1.55 15.01 -5.13
CA ALA A 125 1.19 13.91 -4.23
C ALA A 125 2.42 13.11 -3.76
N CYS A 126 3.57 13.31 -4.42
CA CYS A 126 4.85 12.70 -4.05
C CYS A 126 5.80 13.68 -3.33
N HIS A 127 5.26 14.80 -2.84
CA HIS A 127 5.97 15.70 -1.93
C HIS A 127 5.62 15.33 -0.48
N PHE A 128 6.50 14.58 0.17
CA PHE A 128 6.25 13.93 1.45
C PHE A 128 6.81 14.70 2.66
N HIS A 129 6.75 16.05 2.66
CA HIS A 129 7.32 16.85 3.76
C HIS A 129 6.81 16.47 5.16
N LEU A 130 5.54 16.05 5.30
CA LEU A 130 5.01 15.58 6.59
C LEU A 130 5.69 14.29 7.08
N LEU A 131 6.30 13.52 6.17
CA LEU A 131 7.03 12.30 6.46
C LEU A 131 8.55 12.52 6.59
N GLU A 132 9.03 13.77 6.60
CA GLU A 132 10.46 14.14 6.57
C GLU A 132 11.27 13.41 7.66
N THR A 133 10.76 13.30 8.89
CA THR A 133 11.44 12.61 9.99
C THR A 133 11.75 11.16 9.66
N ALA A 134 10.74 10.40 9.21
CA ALA A 134 10.93 9.00 8.85
C ALA A 134 11.77 8.85 7.57
N PHE A 135 11.52 9.68 6.57
CA PHE A 135 12.21 9.63 5.30
C PHE A 135 13.71 9.93 5.48
N THR A 136 14.05 10.92 6.30
CA THR A 136 15.44 11.22 6.68
C THR A 136 16.10 10.04 7.37
N ALA A 137 15.42 9.42 8.36
CA ALA A 137 15.94 8.24 9.06
C ALA A 137 16.13 7.03 8.14
N LEU A 138 15.32 6.92 7.09
CA LEU A 138 15.39 5.86 6.07
C LEU A 138 16.35 6.19 4.91
N GLY A 139 16.95 7.38 4.88
CA GLY A 139 17.82 7.83 3.78
C GLY A 139 17.06 8.11 2.48
N ILE A 140 15.78 8.47 2.56
CA ILE A 140 14.89 8.78 1.44
C ILE A 140 14.72 10.30 1.37
N ASP A 141 14.94 10.91 0.20
CA ASP A 141 14.54 12.31 -0.03
C ASP A 141 13.02 12.38 -0.20
N TYR A 142 12.34 13.28 0.52
CA TYR A 142 10.89 13.44 0.52
C TYR A 142 10.35 14.27 -0.65
N LYS A 143 11.20 14.96 -1.43
CA LYS A 143 10.77 15.84 -2.52
C LYS A 143 10.30 15.07 -3.75
N SER A 144 9.37 15.66 -4.51
CA SER A 144 8.94 15.12 -5.80
C SER A 144 9.99 15.36 -6.88
N ILE A 145 9.84 14.70 -8.05
CA ILE A 145 10.71 14.97 -9.21
C ILE A 145 10.56 16.40 -9.72
N GLY A 146 9.38 17.02 -9.62
CA GLY A 146 9.17 18.43 -9.95
C GLY A 146 9.97 19.40 -9.07
N GLU A 147 10.35 18.97 -7.87
CA GLU A 147 11.16 19.74 -6.91
C GLU A 147 12.65 19.32 -6.89
N GLY A 148 13.05 18.45 -7.82
CA GLY A 148 14.41 17.92 -7.92
C GLY A 148 14.72 16.73 -7.01
N GLY A 149 13.70 16.11 -6.40
CA GLY A 149 13.81 14.86 -5.65
C GLY A 149 13.61 13.60 -6.54
N PRO A 150 13.72 12.40 -5.95
CA PRO A 150 13.63 11.13 -6.68
C PRO A 150 12.21 10.54 -6.77
N ASN A 151 11.22 11.11 -6.06
CA ASN A 151 9.88 10.54 -6.00
C ASN A 151 9.05 10.95 -7.23
N ARG A 152 8.65 9.97 -8.04
CA ARG A 152 7.78 10.18 -9.20
C ARG A 152 6.39 9.63 -8.94
N CYS A 153 5.37 10.47 -9.05
CA CYS A 153 3.97 10.06 -8.90
C CYS A 153 3.33 9.71 -10.24
N PHE A 154 2.48 8.71 -10.19
CA PHE A 154 1.65 8.23 -11.29
C PHE A 154 0.20 8.21 -10.83
N GLY A 155 -0.71 8.50 -11.75
CA GLY A 155 -2.13 8.57 -11.46
C GLY A 155 -2.98 8.05 -12.60
N ILE A 156 -3.99 7.25 -12.28
CA ILE A 156 -5.01 6.81 -13.23
C ILE A 156 -6.41 6.97 -12.65
N GLU A 157 -7.36 7.22 -13.55
CA GLU A 157 -8.79 7.25 -13.26
C GLU A 157 -9.55 6.44 -14.31
N HIS A 158 -10.48 5.60 -13.90
CA HIS A 158 -11.36 4.83 -14.77
C HIS A 158 -12.62 5.63 -15.13
N GLN A 159 -12.37 6.82 -15.66
CA GLN A 159 -13.34 7.79 -16.19
C GLN A 159 -12.60 8.81 -17.06
N ASN A 160 -13.30 9.48 -17.96
CA ASN A 160 -12.76 10.50 -18.87
C ASN A 160 -11.56 10.02 -19.72
N GLY A 161 -11.40 8.70 -19.87
CA GLY A 161 -10.33 8.10 -20.66
C GLY A 161 -10.48 8.36 -22.16
N PRO A 162 -9.39 8.23 -22.92
CA PRO A 162 -9.40 8.50 -24.36
C PRO A 162 -10.22 7.50 -25.18
N THR A 163 -10.57 6.34 -24.60
CA THR A 163 -11.40 5.28 -25.20
C THR A 163 -12.88 5.39 -24.83
N VAL A 164 -13.26 6.38 -24.02
CA VAL A 164 -14.67 6.64 -23.69
C VAL A 164 -15.45 6.95 -24.96
N ILE A 165 -16.56 6.23 -25.13
CA ILE A 165 -17.50 6.42 -26.25
C ILE A 165 -18.15 7.79 -26.11
N LYS A 166 -17.94 8.62 -27.13
CA LYS A 166 -18.51 9.96 -27.23
C LYS A 166 -20.00 9.89 -27.60
N ASP A 167 -20.75 10.92 -27.22
CA ASP A 167 -22.14 11.06 -27.62
C ASP A 167 -22.28 11.42 -29.12
N GLY A 168 -23.52 11.55 -29.60
CA GLY A 168 -23.81 11.91 -30.99
C GLY A 168 -23.31 13.30 -31.43
N GLN A 169 -22.85 14.13 -30.48
CA GLN A 169 -22.23 15.44 -30.73
C GLN A 169 -20.70 15.38 -30.64
N GLY A 170 -20.11 14.19 -30.45
CA GLY A 170 -18.67 14.01 -30.27
C GLY A 170 -18.14 14.49 -28.91
N LYS A 171 -19.01 14.70 -27.92
CA LYS A 171 -18.62 15.12 -26.56
C LYS A 171 -18.45 13.90 -25.65
N VAL A 172 -17.57 14.05 -24.66
CA VAL A 172 -17.40 13.04 -23.61
C VAL A 172 -18.63 13.11 -22.69
N PRO A 173 -19.38 12.00 -22.50
CA PRO A 173 -20.53 11.98 -21.59
C PRO A 173 -20.10 12.28 -20.14
N PRO A 174 -21.02 12.70 -19.25
CA PRO A 174 -20.71 12.85 -17.83
C PRO A 174 -20.29 11.49 -17.21
N PRO A 175 -19.41 11.47 -16.18
CA PRO A 175 -18.80 10.24 -15.67
C PRO A 175 -19.74 9.06 -15.41
N TRP A 176 -20.92 9.30 -14.83
CA TRP A 176 -21.90 8.25 -14.51
C TRP A 176 -22.59 7.62 -15.74
N LYS A 177 -22.39 8.17 -16.94
CA LYS A 177 -22.92 7.65 -18.22
C LYS A 177 -21.83 7.14 -19.17
N GLN A 178 -20.57 7.09 -18.73
CA GLN A 178 -19.46 6.73 -19.59
C GLN A 178 -19.36 5.21 -19.81
N PHE A 179 -19.14 4.84 -21.07
CA PHE A 179 -18.85 3.48 -21.49
C PHE A 179 -17.64 3.48 -22.42
N TYR A 180 -16.93 2.35 -22.50
CA TYR A 180 -15.87 2.11 -23.48
C TYR A 180 -15.98 0.68 -24.03
N THR A 181 -15.27 0.38 -25.11
CA THR A 181 -15.15 -0.99 -25.63
C THR A 181 -13.78 -1.53 -25.24
N GLY A 182 -13.75 -2.62 -24.47
CA GLY A 182 -12.51 -3.26 -24.05
C GLY A 182 -11.83 -4.01 -25.20
N PRO A 183 -10.58 -4.47 -25.00
CA PRO A 183 -9.82 -5.22 -26.01
C PRO A 183 -10.51 -6.50 -26.51
N ASN A 184 -11.40 -7.08 -25.71
CA ASN A 184 -12.20 -8.24 -26.05
C ASN A 184 -13.46 -7.91 -26.88
N GLY A 185 -13.65 -6.66 -27.29
CA GLY A 185 -14.82 -6.21 -28.05
C GLY A 185 -16.09 -6.03 -27.21
N LEU A 186 -16.04 -6.29 -25.90
CA LEU A 186 -17.19 -6.09 -25.01
C LEU A 186 -17.28 -4.64 -24.55
N ARG A 187 -18.51 -4.20 -24.33
CA ARG A 187 -18.80 -2.86 -23.84
C ARG A 187 -18.82 -2.85 -22.31
N TYR A 188 -18.03 -1.97 -21.71
CA TYR A 188 -17.90 -1.80 -20.27
C TYR A 188 -18.40 -0.43 -19.83
N GLN A 189 -18.98 -0.37 -18.63
CA GLN A 189 -19.27 0.89 -17.96
C GLN A 189 -18.03 1.37 -17.20
N ALA A 190 -17.72 2.66 -17.28
CA ALA A 190 -16.65 3.26 -16.48
C ALA A 190 -16.98 3.13 -14.98
N THR A 191 -16.02 2.68 -14.17
CA THR A 191 -16.24 2.39 -12.74
C THR A 191 -15.95 3.58 -11.84
N ARG A 192 -15.21 4.57 -12.35
CA ARG A 192 -14.65 5.70 -11.58
C ARG A 192 -13.65 5.28 -10.50
N ALA A 193 -13.07 4.09 -10.64
CA ALA A 193 -11.89 3.71 -9.85
C ALA A 193 -10.74 4.66 -10.11
N HIS A 194 -9.86 4.79 -9.14
CA HIS A 194 -8.68 5.64 -9.25
C HIS A 194 -7.53 5.07 -8.46
N ALA A 195 -6.32 5.42 -8.88
CA ALA A 195 -5.11 5.04 -8.17
C ALA A 195 -4.06 6.14 -8.34
N THR A 196 -3.48 6.60 -7.23
CA THR A 196 -2.28 7.44 -7.17
C THR A 196 -1.21 6.66 -6.44
N LEU A 197 -0.09 6.43 -7.11
CA LEU A 197 1.05 5.69 -6.61
C LEU A 197 2.33 6.47 -6.86
N GLY A 198 3.31 6.33 -5.98
CA GLY A 198 4.64 6.90 -6.15
C GLY A 198 5.68 5.82 -6.37
N VAL A 199 6.73 6.15 -7.11
CA VAL A 199 7.91 5.30 -7.27
C VAL A 199 9.16 6.13 -7.02
N ASN A 200 10.06 5.60 -6.19
CA ASN A 200 11.42 6.09 -6.02
C ASN A 200 12.38 4.96 -6.39
N THR A 201 12.99 5.09 -7.56
CA THR A 201 13.89 4.05 -8.11
C THR A 201 15.28 4.09 -7.48
N VAL A 202 15.69 5.26 -6.95
CA VAL A 202 16.98 5.46 -6.29
C VAL A 202 17.05 4.68 -4.98
N ASN A 203 16.01 4.77 -4.16
CA ASN A 203 15.93 4.11 -2.85
C ASN A 203 15.14 2.80 -2.87
N GLY A 204 14.61 2.41 -4.03
CA GLY A 204 13.86 1.17 -4.20
C GLY A 204 12.53 1.15 -3.46
N VAL A 205 11.75 2.24 -3.57
CA VAL A 205 10.50 2.41 -2.80
C VAL A 205 9.29 2.56 -3.71
N LEU A 206 8.23 1.81 -3.39
CA LEU A 206 6.90 1.95 -3.98
C LEU A 206 5.94 2.54 -2.94
N TYR A 207 5.19 3.58 -3.30
CA TYR A 207 4.21 4.22 -2.41
C TYR A 207 2.79 3.98 -2.94
N PHE A 208 1.93 3.42 -2.10
CA PHE A 208 0.48 3.41 -2.28
C PHE A 208 -0.10 4.62 -1.53
N ILE A 209 -0.54 5.62 -2.28
CA ILE A 209 -1.00 6.91 -1.73
C ILE A 209 -2.52 6.95 -1.66
N ASP A 210 -3.19 6.72 -2.79
CA ASP A 210 -4.66 6.73 -2.88
C ASP A 210 -5.12 5.65 -3.85
N ARG A 211 -6.06 4.81 -3.44
CA ARG A 211 -6.51 3.67 -4.25
C ARG A 211 -7.98 3.37 -3.98
N ASN A 212 -8.78 3.39 -5.04
CA ASN A 212 -10.14 2.87 -5.02
C ASN A 212 -10.32 1.84 -6.14
N ALA A 213 -10.52 0.57 -5.75
CA ALA A 213 -10.59 -0.54 -6.69
C ALA A 213 -11.85 -0.47 -7.58
N PRO A 214 -11.81 -0.98 -8.83
CA PRO A 214 -12.96 -1.00 -9.74
C PRO A 214 -14.24 -1.56 -9.15
N ALA A 215 -14.17 -2.67 -8.40
CA ALA A 215 -15.34 -3.26 -7.76
C ALA A 215 -15.96 -2.34 -6.68
N THR A 216 -15.13 -1.67 -5.88
CA THR A 216 -15.57 -0.74 -4.83
C THR A 216 -16.17 0.51 -5.44
N ALA A 217 -15.48 1.15 -6.38
CA ALA A 217 -15.94 2.35 -7.06
C ALA A 217 -17.24 2.10 -7.86
N ALA A 218 -17.33 0.97 -8.57
CA ALA A 218 -18.55 0.59 -9.27
C ALA A 218 -19.73 0.36 -8.30
N ARG A 219 -19.50 -0.25 -7.13
CA ARG A 219 -20.55 -0.42 -6.13
C ARG A 219 -21.10 0.91 -5.62
N GLU A 220 -20.22 1.89 -5.46
CA GLU A 220 -20.55 3.23 -4.98
C GLU A 220 -21.27 4.08 -6.04
N TYR A 221 -20.80 4.02 -7.29
CA TYR A 221 -21.22 5.00 -8.31
C TYR A 221 -22.16 4.46 -9.40
N TRP A 222 -22.27 3.14 -9.56
CA TRP A 222 -23.27 2.60 -10.49
C TRP A 222 -24.64 2.54 -9.81
N PRO A 223 -25.72 2.76 -10.58
CA PRO A 223 -27.08 2.72 -10.04
C PRO A 223 -27.41 1.32 -9.50
N ASN A 224 -28.11 1.29 -8.36
CA ASN A 224 -28.68 0.08 -7.75
C ASN A 224 -27.66 -1.03 -7.37
N ARG A 225 -26.39 -0.70 -7.12
CA ARG A 225 -25.35 -1.68 -6.76
C ARG A 225 -25.17 -1.94 -5.26
N ALA A 226 -25.86 -1.21 -4.38
CA ALA A 226 -25.77 -1.42 -2.93
C ALA A 226 -26.12 -2.88 -2.51
N ASN A 227 -27.14 -3.48 -3.14
CA ASN A 227 -27.59 -4.85 -2.86
C ASN A 227 -27.24 -5.85 -3.97
N ASN A 228 -26.56 -5.40 -5.03
CA ASN A 228 -26.19 -6.22 -6.18
C ASN A 228 -24.77 -5.84 -6.62
N PRO A 229 -23.73 -6.35 -5.95
CA PRO A 229 -22.36 -5.97 -6.24
C PRO A 229 -22.00 -6.28 -7.71
N PRO A 230 -21.09 -5.50 -8.32
CA PRO A 230 -20.64 -5.76 -9.69
C PRO A 230 -20.00 -7.15 -9.79
N ARG A 231 -20.36 -7.90 -10.83
CA ARG A 231 -19.73 -9.20 -11.12
C ARG A 231 -18.38 -8.97 -11.79
N ALA A 232 -17.49 -9.96 -11.70
CA ALA A 232 -16.13 -9.84 -12.23
C ALA A 232 -16.11 -9.54 -13.73
N GLU A 233 -17.01 -10.16 -14.50
CA GLU A 233 -17.16 -9.96 -15.95
C GLU A 233 -17.65 -8.55 -16.33
N GLU A 234 -18.21 -7.79 -15.38
CA GLU A 234 -18.66 -6.41 -15.59
C GLU A 234 -17.52 -5.39 -15.39
N LEU A 235 -16.41 -5.81 -14.81
CA LEU A 235 -15.27 -4.96 -14.44
C LEU A 235 -14.14 -5.05 -15.47
N PRO A 236 -13.27 -4.02 -15.57
CA PRO A 236 -12.06 -4.13 -16.38
C PRO A 236 -11.20 -5.31 -15.93
N LEU A 237 -10.60 -6.03 -16.88
CA LEU A 237 -9.71 -7.13 -16.53
C LEU A 237 -8.44 -6.61 -15.82
N LEU A 238 -7.87 -5.52 -16.33
CA LEU A 238 -6.81 -4.77 -15.65
C LEU A 238 -7.42 -3.95 -14.51
N SER A 239 -7.50 -4.56 -13.32
CA SER A 239 -8.21 -3.99 -12.16
C SER A 239 -7.45 -4.02 -10.84
N ALA A 240 -6.36 -4.79 -10.74
CA ALA A 240 -5.65 -4.98 -9.49
C ALA A 240 -4.63 -3.86 -9.21
N SER A 241 -4.51 -3.48 -7.94
CA SER A 241 -3.52 -2.48 -7.52
C SER A 241 -2.07 -2.95 -7.72
N SER A 242 -1.81 -4.25 -7.65
CA SER A 242 -0.49 -4.83 -7.92
C SER A 242 -0.07 -4.59 -9.37
N ASP A 243 -0.99 -4.78 -10.32
CA ASP A 243 -0.72 -4.57 -11.74
C ASP A 243 -0.49 -3.08 -12.05
N TYR A 244 -1.29 -2.16 -11.46
CA TYR A 244 -1.02 -0.73 -11.61
C TYR A 244 0.36 -0.34 -11.10
N ALA A 245 0.73 -0.87 -9.92
CA ALA A 245 2.06 -0.66 -9.36
C ALA A 245 3.16 -1.22 -10.26
N TRP A 246 2.96 -2.40 -10.85
CA TRP A 246 3.90 -3.00 -11.79
C TRP A 246 4.09 -2.13 -13.04
N GLY A 247 3.00 -1.66 -13.63
CA GLY A 247 3.05 -0.73 -14.75
C GLY A 247 3.86 0.52 -14.42
N PHE A 248 3.56 1.17 -13.30
CA PHE A 248 4.25 2.39 -12.87
C PHE A 248 5.71 2.17 -12.47
N TRP A 249 6.01 1.03 -11.83
CA TRP A 249 7.37 0.63 -11.53
C TRP A 249 8.21 0.48 -12.80
N ASN A 250 7.67 -0.16 -13.84
CA ASN A 250 8.33 -0.28 -15.14
C ASN A 250 8.46 1.07 -15.86
N GLN A 251 7.44 1.94 -15.78
CA GLN A 251 7.51 3.29 -16.35
C GLN A 251 8.59 4.16 -15.68
N ALA A 252 8.86 3.94 -14.40
CA ALA A 252 9.92 4.62 -13.66
C ALA A 252 11.31 4.00 -13.91
N ASN A 253 11.38 2.73 -14.31
CA ASN A 253 12.61 1.96 -14.56
C ASN A 253 12.73 1.50 -16.03
N PRO A 254 12.86 2.40 -17.02
CA PRO A 254 12.87 2.03 -18.44
C PRO A 254 14.16 1.34 -18.90
N VAL A 255 15.24 1.38 -18.10
CA VAL A 255 16.52 0.73 -18.38
C VAL A 255 16.73 -0.34 -17.30
N VAL A 256 16.98 -1.59 -17.74
CA VAL A 256 17.11 -2.82 -16.92
C VAL A 256 17.58 -2.54 -15.49
N GLY A 257 16.64 -2.60 -14.54
CA GLY A 257 16.87 -2.25 -13.12
C GLY A 257 15.64 -2.46 -12.22
N ALA A 258 14.61 -3.15 -12.70
CA ALA A 258 13.33 -3.32 -12.02
C ALA A 258 13.39 -4.18 -10.73
N THR A 259 14.54 -4.77 -10.38
CA THR A 259 14.67 -5.68 -9.24
C THR A 259 15.06 -5.00 -7.92
N ASN A 260 15.46 -3.72 -7.95
CA ASN A 260 15.84 -2.95 -6.75
C ASN A 260 14.62 -2.46 -5.95
N ILE A 261 13.67 -3.33 -5.67
CA ILE A 261 12.57 -3.03 -4.74
C ILE A 261 13.01 -3.43 -3.32
N GLN A 262 13.03 -2.47 -2.41
CA GLN A 262 13.49 -2.63 -1.03
C GLN A 262 12.39 -2.31 -0.02
N LYS A 263 11.45 -1.44 -0.38
CA LYS A 263 10.39 -0.98 0.53
C LYS A 263 9.11 -0.76 -0.24
N ILE A 264 7.98 -1.11 0.38
CA ILE A 264 6.65 -0.71 -0.09
C ILE A 264 5.98 0.02 1.05
N MET A 265 5.34 1.15 0.79
CA MET A 265 4.64 1.94 1.80
C MET A 265 3.17 2.11 1.43
N SER A 266 2.28 1.92 2.41
CA SER A 266 0.88 2.37 2.31
C SER A 266 0.73 3.59 3.20
N LEU A 267 0.40 4.72 2.59
CA LEU A 267 0.37 6.01 3.27
C LEU A 267 -1.06 6.42 3.65
N ASP A 268 -1.17 7.25 4.70
CA ASP A 268 -2.40 7.90 5.16
C ASP A 268 -3.64 7.00 5.17
N ILE A 269 -3.56 5.90 5.92
CA ILE A 269 -4.54 4.84 5.88
C ILE A 269 -5.88 5.28 6.48
N ILE A 270 -6.92 5.26 5.65
CA ILE A 270 -8.32 5.52 6.07
C ILE A 270 -9.22 4.27 6.00
N ASN A 271 -8.69 3.15 5.49
CA ASN A 271 -9.45 1.90 5.37
C ASN A 271 -9.76 1.34 6.76
N SER A 272 -11.04 1.36 7.14
CA SER A 272 -11.49 0.97 8.49
C SER A 272 -11.06 -0.44 8.89
N GLU A 273 -11.11 -1.40 7.96
CA GLU A 273 -10.68 -2.78 8.22
C GLU A 273 -9.18 -2.85 8.55
N THR A 274 -8.33 -2.17 7.78
CA THR A 274 -6.89 -2.09 8.07
C THR A 274 -6.62 -1.38 9.39
N LEU A 275 -7.35 -0.30 9.70
CA LEU A 275 -7.22 0.43 10.96
C LEU A 275 -7.56 -0.45 12.18
N VAL A 276 -8.58 -1.30 12.07
CA VAL A 276 -8.94 -2.28 13.11
C VAL A 276 -7.79 -3.29 13.31
N TRP A 277 -7.14 -3.75 12.24
CA TRP A 277 -5.99 -4.66 12.35
C TRP A 277 -4.77 -4.02 12.95
N ILE A 278 -4.52 -2.74 12.64
CA ILE A 278 -3.48 -1.95 13.29
C ILE A 278 -3.74 -1.85 14.79
N ASP A 279 -4.95 -1.44 15.21
CA ASP A 279 -5.31 -1.34 16.64
C ASP A 279 -5.15 -2.68 17.36
N ARG A 280 -5.64 -3.77 16.75
CA ARG A 280 -5.53 -5.11 17.32
C ARG A 280 -4.08 -5.58 17.46
N ALA A 281 -3.25 -5.37 16.44
CA ALA A 281 -1.83 -5.71 16.46
C ALA A 281 -1.05 -4.95 17.54
N LEU A 282 -1.34 -3.66 17.73
CA LEU A 282 -0.66 -2.86 18.76
C LEU A 282 -1.04 -3.30 20.18
N ARG A 283 -2.29 -3.70 20.40
CA ARG A 283 -2.80 -4.10 21.72
C ARG A 283 -2.30 -5.47 22.20
N SER A 284 -1.83 -6.33 21.29
CA SER A 284 -1.27 -7.64 21.62
C SER A 284 0.17 -7.56 22.11
N ILE A 285 0.86 -6.45 21.89
CA ILE A 285 2.22 -6.24 22.40
C ILE A 285 2.20 -6.24 23.92
N GLU A 286 2.90 -7.21 24.50
CA GLU A 286 3.16 -7.25 25.93
C GLU A 286 4.14 -6.15 26.31
N GLN A 287 3.74 -5.31 27.25
CA GLN A 287 4.56 -4.23 27.76
C GLN A 287 5.21 -4.66 29.08
N PRO A 288 6.46 -4.22 29.36
CA PRO A 288 7.07 -4.41 30.66
C PRO A 288 6.16 -3.89 31.78
N HIS A 289 6.21 -4.55 32.94
CA HIS A 289 5.35 -4.18 34.07
C HIS A 289 5.41 -2.68 34.39
N GLY A 290 4.24 -2.04 34.43
CA GLY A 290 4.09 -0.61 34.72
C GLY A 290 4.14 0.32 33.51
N GLN A 291 4.44 -0.19 32.30
CA GLN A 291 4.37 0.59 31.07
C GLN A 291 2.95 0.58 30.48
N PRO A 292 2.48 1.72 29.93
CA PRO A 292 1.17 1.78 29.29
C PRO A 292 1.16 0.91 28.03
N LYS A 293 0.03 0.23 27.78
CA LYS A 293 -0.19 -0.48 26.51
C LYS A 293 -0.08 0.49 25.33
N ILE A 294 0.50 0.01 24.24
CA ILE A 294 0.45 0.72 22.97
C ILE A 294 -0.95 0.53 22.39
N THR A 295 -1.74 1.60 22.37
CA THR A 295 -3.14 1.60 21.90
C THR A 295 -3.35 2.47 20.68
N LYS A 296 -2.31 3.18 20.24
CA LYS A 296 -2.31 4.00 19.04
C LYS A 296 -0.97 3.84 18.31
N PRO A 297 -0.97 3.96 16.98
CA PRO A 297 0.25 4.10 16.21
C PRO A 297 1.15 5.19 16.78
N GLN A 298 2.44 4.91 16.87
CA GLN A 298 3.43 5.86 17.38
C GLN A 298 4.01 6.69 16.23
N VAL A 299 4.43 7.90 16.54
CA VAL A 299 5.28 8.68 15.64
C VAL A 299 6.55 7.88 15.35
N TRP A 300 7.16 8.07 14.17
CA TRP A 300 8.42 7.42 13.80
C TRP A 300 9.41 7.34 14.99
N PRO A 301 9.99 6.17 15.32
CA PRO A 301 10.15 4.96 14.49
C PRO A 301 8.95 4.01 14.43
N GLY A 302 7.86 4.32 15.14
CA GLY A 302 6.66 3.48 15.14
C GLY A 302 6.87 2.12 15.80
N THR A 303 6.09 1.14 15.38
CA THR A 303 6.10 -0.22 15.92
C THR A 303 6.30 -1.24 14.80
N THR A 304 7.25 -2.15 14.97
CA THR A 304 7.62 -3.14 13.95
C THR A 304 7.23 -4.54 14.38
N PHE A 305 6.61 -5.30 13.46
CA PHE A 305 6.22 -6.69 13.62
C PHE A 305 6.99 -7.54 12.61
N ILE A 306 7.56 -8.66 13.04
CA ILE A 306 8.37 -9.57 12.23
C ILE A 306 7.44 -10.58 11.57
N LEU A 307 7.55 -10.74 10.25
CA LEU A 307 6.59 -11.56 9.51
C LEU A 307 6.74 -13.06 9.80
N ASN A 308 7.97 -13.51 10.05
CA ASN A 308 8.26 -14.85 10.53
C ASN A 308 8.14 -14.87 12.06
N GLY A 309 6.96 -15.23 12.58
CA GLY A 309 6.72 -15.36 14.02
C GLY A 309 5.46 -14.64 14.50
N ASP A 310 5.15 -13.47 13.94
CA ASP A 310 4.05 -12.64 14.43
C ASP A 310 2.76 -12.83 13.62
N SER A 311 1.70 -13.28 14.30
CA SER A 311 0.35 -13.34 13.72
C SER A 311 -0.16 -11.95 13.29
N GLU A 312 0.32 -10.92 13.98
CA GLU A 312 0.06 -9.50 13.80
C GLU A 312 0.58 -9.02 12.46
N ALA A 313 1.85 -9.33 12.14
CA ALA A 313 2.44 -9.02 10.85
C ALA A 313 1.68 -9.72 9.72
N LEU A 314 1.28 -10.98 9.92
CA LEU A 314 0.46 -11.71 8.94
C LEU A 314 -0.93 -11.06 8.77
N ALA A 315 -1.59 -10.64 9.84
CA ALA A 315 -2.86 -9.92 9.74
C ALA A 315 -2.70 -8.60 8.96
N LEU A 316 -1.63 -7.84 9.22
CA LEU A 316 -1.32 -6.61 8.50
C LEU A 316 -1.01 -6.88 7.01
N LEU A 317 -0.31 -7.96 6.68
CA LEU A 317 -0.09 -8.39 5.29
C LEU A 317 -1.40 -8.81 4.60
N GLY A 318 -2.29 -9.48 5.32
CA GLY A 318 -3.61 -9.89 4.84
C GLY A 318 -4.64 -8.77 4.78
N SER A 319 -4.36 -7.61 5.39
CA SER A 319 -5.24 -6.43 5.39
C SER A 319 -5.42 -5.84 4.00
N PRO A 320 -6.53 -5.13 3.70
CA PRO A 320 -6.75 -4.49 2.40
C PRO A 320 -5.54 -3.68 1.87
N ASN A 321 -4.78 -3.02 2.75
CA ASN A 321 -3.58 -2.27 2.34
C ASN A 321 -2.33 -3.13 2.15
N GLY A 322 -2.19 -4.22 2.91
CA GLY A 322 -1.07 -5.17 2.78
C GLY A 322 -1.15 -6.04 1.52
N LEU A 323 -2.35 -6.36 1.05
CA LEU A 323 -2.54 -7.17 -0.14
C LEU A 323 -1.82 -6.61 -1.35
N GLY A 324 -1.92 -5.30 -1.59
CA GLY A 324 -1.27 -4.68 -2.75
C GLY A 324 0.23 -4.91 -2.78
N ALA A 325 0.90 -4.84 -1.62
CA ALA A 325 2.33 -5.10 -1.49
C ALA A 325 2.66 -6.58 -1.73
N GLY A 326 1.90 -7.48 -1.10
CA GLY A 326 2.07 -8.92 -1.24
C GLY A 326 1.84 -9.43 -2.66
N PHE A 327 0.73 -9.03 -3.30
CA PHE A 327 0.42 -9.41 -4.68
C PHE A 327 1.43 -8.82 -5.67
N PHE A 328 1.91 -7.59 -5.48
CA PHE A 328 2.95 -7.01 -6.34
C PHE A 328 4.21 -7.89 -6.35
N LEU A 329 4.73 -8.28 -5.18
CA LEU A 329 5.93 -9.10 -5.11
C LEU A 329 5.68 -10.54 -5.58
N ALA A 330 4.55 -11.14 -5.20
CA ALA A 330 4.24 -12.52 -5.54
C ALA A 330 3.95 -12.71 -7.03
N GLN A 331 3.11 -11.86 -7.63
CA GLN A 331 2.65 -12.00 -9.02
C GLN A 331 3.68 -11.62 -10.06
N HIS A 332 4.69 -10.84 -9.67
CA HIS A 332 5.81 -10.42 -10.51
C HIS A 332 7.14 -11.08 -10.09
N LYS A 333 7.08 -12.20 -9.38
CA LYS A 333 8.24 -12.99 -8.93
C LYS A 333 9.13 -13.42 -10.09
N ALA A 334 8.57 -13.70 -11.27
CA ALA A 334 9.36 -14.04 -12.46
C ALA A 334 10.30 -12.89 -12.89
N GLN A 335 9.89 -11.64 -12.66
CA GLN A 335 10.66 -10.45 -13.00
C GLN A 335 11.50 -9.92 -11.83
N LEU A 336 11.01 -10.04 -10.59
CA LEU A 336 11.63 -9.51 -9.38
C LEU A 336 12.59 -10.50 -8.68
N GLY A 337 12.49 -11.79 -9.00
CA GLY A 337 13.07 -12.86 -8.19
C GLY A 337 12.24 -13.15 -6.93
N ASN A 338 12.79 -13.98 -6.04
CA ASN A 338 12.13 -14.36 -4.80
C ASN A 338 12.24 -13.28 -3.72
N LYS A 339 11.52 -12.17 -3.90
CA LYS A 339 11.42 -11.15 -2.85
C LYS A 339 10.44 -11.57 -1.75
N VAL A 340 10.79 -11.27 -0.51
CA VAL A 340 9.99 -11.51 0.68
C VAL A 340 9.72 -10.20 1.41
N ILE A 341 8.63 -10.14 2.18
CA ILE A 341 8.42 -9.09 3.18
C ILE A 341 8.98 -9.65 4.49
N SER A 342 10.00 -9.03 5.08
CA SER A 342 10.62 -9.54 6.31
C SER A 342 9.90 -9.04 7.56
N LYS A 343 9.49 -7.77 7.55
CA LYS A 343 8.80 -7.11 8.66
C LYS A 343 7.88 -5.99 8.17
N ILE A 344 6.96 -5.56 9.04
CA ILE A 344 6.02 -4.48 8.78
C ILE A 344 6.13 -3.47 9.92
N THR A 345 6.38 -2.21 9.58
CA THR A 345 6.40 -1.09 10.55
C THR A 345 5.14 -0.24 10.41
N VAL A 346 4.42 -0.05 11.50
CA VAL A 346 3.27 0.85 11.63
C VAL A 346 3.73 2.15 12.27
N TRP A 347 3.43 3.31 11.67
CA TRP A 347 3.88 4.60 12.20
C TRP A 347 3.01 5.78 11.75
N THR A 348 3.10 6.93 12.42
CA THR A 348 2.45 8.19 12.01
C THR A 348 3.46 9.33 11.83
N ALA A 349 3.13 10.30 10.98
CA ALA A 349 3.92 11.53 10.79
C ALA A 349 3.96 12.38 12.07
N SER A 350 2.82 12.55 12.72
CA SER A 350 2.64 13.21 14.01
C SER A 350 1.60 12.46 14.87
N GLU A 351 1.34 12.95 16.09
CA GLU A 351 0.38 12.31 17.00
C GLU A 351 -1.07 12.33 16.53
N THR A 352 -1.41 13.21 15.59
CA THR A 352 -2.77 13.40 15.07
C THR A 352 -2.95 12.88 13.65
N ASP A 353 -1.87 12.44 13.01
CA ASP A 353 -1.91 12.00 11.62
C ASP A 353 -2.39 10.56 11.48
N LEU A 354 -2.79 10.22 10.27
CA LEU A 354 -3.22 8.88 9.90
C LEU A 354 -2.02 7.91 9.91
N PRO A 355 -2.26 6.63 10.24
CA PRO A 355 -1.19 5.64 10.24
C PRO A 355 -0.74 5.28 8.83
N ASN A 356 0.53 4.90 8.76
CA ASN A 356 1.23 4.41 7.58
C ASN A 356 1.72 2.99 7.86
N LEU A 357 1.84 2.18 6.80
CA LEU A 357 2.49 0.88 6.84
C LEU A 357 3.74 0.92 5.96
N LEU A 358 4.87 0.46 6.49
CA LEU A 358 6.10 0.20 5.76
C LEU A 358 6.36 -1.31 5.74
N PHE A 359 6.32 -1.90 4.54
CA PHE A 359 6.70 -3.27 4.27
C PHE A 359 8.17 -3.31 3.86
N TRP A 360 8.99 -3.98 4.64
CA TRP A 360 10.43 -4.14 4.36
C TRP A 360 10.63 -5.33 3.43
N VAL A 361 11.24 -5.10 2.27
CA VAL A 361 11.45 -6.11 1.24
C VAL A 361 12.89 -6.59 1.28
N ALA A 362 13.08 -7.91 1.29
CA ALA A 362 14.37 -8.57 1.28
C ALA A 362 14.43 -9.67 0.21
N ASP A 363 15.63 -10.13 -0.13
CA ASP A 363 15.86 -11.28 -1.01
C ASP A 363 15.72 -12.63 -0.28
N GLU A 364 15.92 -12.62 1.04
CA GLU A 364 15.79 -13.78 1.92
C GLU A 364 15.26 -13.30 3.29
N LEU A 365 14.69 -14.22 4.06
CA LEU A 365 14.37 -13.94 5.46
C LEU A 365 15.66 -13.85 6.25
N GLU A 366 15.76 -12.86 7.13
CA GLU A 366 16.82 -12.86 8.15
C GLU A 366 16.65 -14.12 9.02
N PRO A 367 17.75 -14.81 9.39
CA PRO A 367 17.69 -15.91 10.35
C PRO A 367 17.01 -15.41 11.63
N ASP A 368 16.21 -16.27 12.25
CA ASP A 368 15.66 -15.95 13.57
C ASP A 368 16.82 -15.73 14.55
N PRO A 369 16.91 -14.58 15.24
CA PRO A 369 17.93 -14.37 16.26
C PRO A 369 17.87 -15.40 17.41
N GLU A 370 16.78 -16.17 17.55
CA GLU A 370 16.71 -17.32 18.48
C GLU A 370 17.42 -18.59 17.95
N ASP A 371 17.67 -18.69 16.63
CA ASP A 371 18.41 -19.79 15.97
C ASP A 371 19.90 -19.45 15.75
N GLU A 372 20.32 -18.22 16.04
CA GLU A 372 21.74 -17.94 16.23
C GLU A 372 22.16 -18.57 17.57
N ASP A 373 22.80 -19.76 17.50
CA ASP A 373 23.65 -20.27 18.58
C ASP A 373 24.43 -19.06 19.10
N PRO A 374 24.29 -18.66 20.38
CA PRO A 374 24.92 -17.44 20.86
C PRO A 374 26.39 -17.50 20.47
N GLU A 375 26.85 -16.53 19.68
CA GLU A 375 28.27 -16.34 19.44
C GLU A 375 28.89 -16.15 20.81
N ASP A 376 29.43 -17.25 21.33
CA ASP A 376 30.08 -17.33 22.62
C ASP A 376 31.18 -16.27 22.57
N PRO A 377 31.12 -15.18 23.36
CA PRO A 377 32.16 -14.17 23.34
C PRO A 377 33.32 -14.74 24.14
N LEU A 378 34.01 -15.72 23.56
CA LEU A 378 35.20 -16.28 24.14
C LEU A 378 36.36 -15.36 23.77
N PRO A 379 36.99 -14.69 24.75
CA PRO A 379 38.27 -14.04 24.53
C PRO A 379 39.27 -15.11 24.10
N ASP A 380 40.10 -14.71 23.15
CA ASP A 380 41.08 -15.47 22.38
C ASP A 380 42.13 -16.23 23.23
N ILE A 381 41.71 -17.23 24.02
CA ILE A 381 42.60 -18.06 24.84
C ILE A 381 42.08 -19.51 24.92
N LEU A 382 42.75 -20.39 24.16
CA LEU A 382 42.79 -21.86 24.28
C LEU A 382 41.49 -22.66 24.05
N SER A 383 41.34 -23.07 22.78
CA SER A 383 40.68 -24.31 22.37
C SER A 383 41.25 -25.55 23.10
N LYS A 384 40.51 -26.12 24.05
CA LYS A 384 40.83 -27.44 24.66
C LYS A 384 39.67 -28.39 24.97
N HIS A 385 38.43 -28.06 24.61
CA HIS A 385 37.29 -28.97 24.83
C HIS A 385 36.80 -29.53 23.49
N ILE A 386 36.86 -30.86 23.33
CA ILE A 386 36.21 -31.57 22.23
C ILE A 386 34.82 -31.94 22.72
N VAL A 387 33.80 -31.36 22.09
CA VAL A 387 32.40 -31.75 22.29
C VAL A 387 32.02 -32.70 21.17
N GLU A 388 31.90 -34.00 21.48
CA GLU A 388 31.27 -34.96 20.57
C GLU A 388 29.76 -34.97 20.81
N ARG A 389 28.98 -34.75 19.76
CA ARG A 389 27.51 -34.84 19.78
C ARG A 389 27.10 -36.19 19.19
N GLN A 390 26.38 -36.99 19.98
CA GLN A 390 25.77 -38.24 19.51
C GLN A 390 24.25 -38.18 19.69
N VAL A 391 23.52 -38.52 18.63
CA VAL A 391 22.08 -38.73 18.72
C VAL A 391 21.84 -40.09 19.36
N VAL A 392 21.24 -40.09 20.56
CA VAL A 392 21.01 -41.30 21.36
C VAL A 392 19.60 -41.85 21.22
N GLY A 393 18.64 -41.08 20.70
CA GLY A 393 17.32 -41.59 20.39
C GLY A 393 16.29 -40.51 20.07
N TRP A 394 15.04 -40.93 20.00
CA TRP A 394 13.88 -40.05 19.88
C TRP A 394 13.07 -40.09 21.17
N SER A 395 12.38 -39.00 21.49
CA SER A 395 11.39 -38.95 22.57
C SER A 395 10.29 -39.99 22.36
N ALA A 396 9.61 -40.41 23.43
CA ALA A 396 8.61 -41.47 23.38
C ALA A 396 7.44 -41.18 22.41
N ASP A 397 7.17 -39.91 22.14
CA ASP A 397 6.17 -39.42 21.18
C ASP A 397 6.71 -39.28 19.73
N LYS A 398 8.00 -39.59 19.51
CA LYS A 398 8.74 -39.46 18.24
C LYS A 398 8.77 -38.05 17.62
N LYS A 399 8.44 -37.01 18.39
CA LYS A 399 8.44 -35.63 17.89
C LYS A 399 9.77 -34.92 18.10
N HIS A 400 10.61 -35.41 19.01
CA HIS A 400 11.85 -34.75 19.39
C HIS A 400 13.02 -35.72 19.33
N ILE A 401 14.19 -35.21 18.93
CA ILE A 401 15.45 -35.96 18.94
C ILE A 401 16.13 -35.70 20.27
N ILE A 402 16.45 -36.76 21.01
CA ILE A 402 17.23 -36.69 22.24
C ILE A 402 18.71 -36.79 21.87
N ARG A 403 19.48 -35.79 22.29
CA ARG A 403 20.93 -35.72 22.07
C ARG A 403 21.64 -35.79 23.41
N GLU A 404 22.72 -36.57 23.45
CA GLU A 404 23.61 -36.65 24.59
C GLU A 404 24.86 -35.82 24.29
N HIS A 405 25.26 -35.02 25.27
CA HIS A 405 26.45 -34.19 25.21
C HIS A 405 27.48 -34.75 26.19
N ILE A 406 28.54 -35.37 25.65
CA ILE A 406 29.61 -35.96 26.46
C ILE A 406 30.77 -34.96 26.52
N PHE A 407 31.00 -34.41 27.72
CA PHE A 407 32.16 -33.58 27.99
C PHE A 407 33.33 -34.46 28.43
N ARG A 408 34.36 -34.59 27.59
CA ARG A 408 35.60 -35.29 27.96
C ARG A 408 36.67 -34.27 28.31
N ALA A 409 36.99 -34.17 29.60
CA ALA A 409 38.23 -33.52 30.03
C ALA A 409 39.41 -34.45 29.70
N ARG A 410 40.39 -33.97 28.93
CA ARG A 410 41.71 -34.61 28.87
C ARG A 410 42.47 -34.20 30.14
N LEU A 411 42.69 -35.17 31.04
CA LEU A 411 43.61 -35.03 32.17
C LEU A 411 45.05 -34.82 31.69
#